data_AF-A0A090QBP5-F1
#
_entry.id   AF-A0A090QBP5-F1
#
_cell.length_a   1.000
_cell.length_b   1.000
_cell.length_c   1.000
_cell.angle_alpha   90.00
_cell.angle_beta   90.00
_cell.angle_gamma   90.00
#
_symmetry.space_group_name_H-M   'P 1'
#
loop_
_entity.id
_entity.type
_entity.pdbx_description
1 polymer ?
#
loop_
_entity_poly.entity_id
_entity_poly.type
_entity_poly.pdbx_seq_one_letter_code
_entity_poly.pdbx_strand_id
1 'polypeptide(L)' 'MDEQLSFNPASMNKNDYKYNTPIGNMLAAIVREQGAPIYKSRTGKDIDVVLLNHGGIRAGMPAGPVTMRRLMKLCHLTMK' A
#
# COMPACT_ATOMS: atom_id res chain seq x y z
N MET A 1 5.15 15.17 -10.01
CA MET A 1 5.43 14.49 -8.72
C MET A 1 4.60 15.02 -7.55
N ASP A 2 4.23 16.30 -7.57
CA ASP A 2 3.50 16.96 -6.47
C ASP A 2 2.02 17.25 -6.80
N GLU A 3 1.56 16.82 -7.97
CA GLU A 3 0.14 16.81 -8.33
C GLU A 3 -0.64 15.88 -7.39
N GLN A 4 -1.84 16.32 -7.00
CA GLN A 4 -2.73 15.56 -6.15
C GLN A 4 -3.37 14.43 -6.96
N LEU A 5 -3.10 13.19 -6.56
CA LEU A 5 -3.70 11.98 -7.12
C LEU A 5 -4.96 11.57 -6.36
N SER A 6 -4.98 11.80 -5.05
CA SER A 6 -6.12 11.49 -4.18
C SER A 6 -6.02 12.25 -2.85
N PHE A 7 -6.88 11.92 -1.89
CA PHE A 7 -6.90 12.54 -0.56
C PHE A 7 -6.94 11.47 0.52
N ASN A 8 -6.09 11.63 1.54
CA ASN A 8 -6.05 10.75 2.70
C ASN A 8 -6.76 11.44 3.90
N PRO A 9 -7.89 10.92 4.39
CA PRO A 9 -8.65 11.58 5.45
C PRO A 9 -7.97 11.54 6.82
N ALA A 10 -7.10 10.57 7.07
CA ALA A 10 -6.43 10.39 8.36
C ALA A 10 -4.99 9.89 8.19
N SER A 11 -4.08 10.37 9.02
CA SER A 11 -2.68 9.90 8.99
C SER A 11 -2.61 8.41 9.36
N MET A 12 -1.78 7.66 8.63
CA MET A 12 -1.53 6.24 8.89
C MET A 12 -0.02 5.97 9.01
N ASN A 13 0.41 5.28 10.05
CA ASN A 13 1.81 4.93 10.28
C ASN A 13 1.97 3.43 10.54
N LYS A 14 3.16 2.92 10.22
CA LYS A 14 3.51 1.50 10.39
C LYS A 14 3.54 1.03 11.85
N ASN A 15 3.55 1.96 12.81
CA ASN A 15 3.61 1.69 14.25
C ASN A 15 2.33 2.12 14.99
N ASP A 16 1.24 2.47 14.28
CA ASP A 16 -0.01 2.90 14.93
C ASP A 16 -0.56 1.82 15.88
N TYR A 17 -0.28 0.55 15.61
CA TYR A 17 -0.64 -0.59 16.44
C TYR A 17 0.43 -1.68 16.40
N LYS A 18 0.45 -2.54 17.42
CA LYS A 18 1.50 -3.57 17.61
C LYS A 18 1.49 -4.67 16.54
N TYR A 19 0.31 -5.11 16.11
CA TYR A 19 0.16 -6.30 15.27
C TYR A 19 -0.36 -6.01 13.86
N ASN A 20 -1.28 -5.05 13.72
CA ASN A 20 -1.89 -4.72 12.43
C ASN A 20 -2.14 -3.21 12.31
N THR A 21 -1.73 -2.60 11.21
CA THR A 21 -1.85 -1.16 11.00
C THR A 21 -2.75 -0.81 9.82
N PRO A 22 -3.46 0.34 9.85
CA PRO A 22 -4.29 0.78 8.73
C PRO A 22 -3.52 0.82 7.40
N ILE A 23 -2.27 1.29 7.42
CA ILE A 23 -1.42 1.35 6.23
C ILE A 23 -1.03 -0.04 5.72
N GLY A 24 -0.78 -1.00 6.61
CA GLY A 24 -0.54 -2.40 6.25
C GLY A 24 -1.77 -3.06 5.61
N ASN A 25 -2.95 -2.85 6.21
CA ASN A 25 -4.23 -3.33 5.67
C ASN A 25 -4.52 -2.75 4.28
N MET A 26 -4.31 -1.44 4.10
CA MET A 26 -4.51 -0.78 2.82
C MET A 26 -3.59 -1.36 1.73
N LEU A 27 -2.29 -1.52 2.03
CA LEU A 27 -1.34 -2.09 1.06
C LEU A 27 -1.69 -3.54 0.70
N ALA A 28 -2.09 -4.35 1.69
CA ALA A 28 -2.51 -5.74 1.43
C ALA A 28 -3.77 -5.80 0.55
N ALA A 29 -4.75 -4.92 0.79
CA ALA A 29 -5.95 -4.81 -0.04
C ALA A 29 -5.62 -4.44 -1.49
N ILE A 30 -4.75 -3.45 -1.69
CA ILE A 30 -4.29 -3.02 -3.03
C ILE A 30 -3.60 -4.18 -3.76
N VAL A 31 -2.68 -4.88 -3.10
CA VAL A 31 -1.97 -6.02 -3.71
C VAL A 31 -2.95 -7.14 -4.09
N ARG A 32 -3.94 -7.44 -3.23
CA ARG A 32 -4.97 -8.43 -3.55
C ARG A 32 -5.79 -8.01 -4.76
N GLU A 33 -6.28 -6.77 -4.77
CA GLU A 33 -7.14 -6.24 -5.83
C GLU A 33 -6.44 -6.20 -7.18
N GLN A 34 -5.21 -5.65 -7.23
CA GLN A 34 -4.44 -5.54 -8.46
C GLN A 34 -3.86 -6.88 -8.92
N GLY A 35 -3.50 -7.75 -7.96
CA GLY A 35 -2.90 -9.06 -8.24
C GLY A 35 -3.90 -10.16 -8.61
N ALA A 36 -5.13 -10.11 -8.07
CA ALA A 36 -6.15 -11.13 -8.28
C ALA A 36 -6.40 -11.48 -9.76
N PRO A 37 -6.65 -10.53 -10.69
CA PRO A 37 -6.91 -10.88 -12.09
C PRO A 37 -5.71 -11.57 -12.76
N ILE A 38 -4.49 -11.18 -12.40
CA ILE A 38 -3.25 -11.75 -12.93
C ILE A 38 -3.03 -13.16 -12.35
N TYR A 39 -3.24 -13.32 -11.05
CA TYR A 39 -3.10 -14.61 -10.38
C TYR A 39 -4.13 -15.63 -10.88
N LYS A 40 -5.39 -15.22 -11.02
CA LYS A 40 -6.48 -16.05 -11.53
C LYS A 40 -6.24 -16.51 -12.95
N SER A 41 -5.84 -15.59 -13.84
CA SER A 41 -5.55 -15.94 -15.25
C SER A 41 -4.38 -16.91 -15.40
N ARG A 42 -3.38 -16.86 -14.51
CA ARG A 42 -2.19 -17.74 -14.56
C ARG A 42 -2.38 -19.09 -13.88
N THR A 43 -3.23 -19.17 -12.86
CA THR A 43 -3.29 -20.34 -11.97
C THR A 43 -4.67 -20.99 -11.90
N GLY A 44 -5.73 -20.30 -12.34
CA GLY A 44 -7.13 -20.69 -12.14
C GLY A 44 -7.64 -20.52 -10.70
N LYS A 45 -6.79 -20.08 -9.76
CA LYS A 45 -7.11 -19.96 -8.32
C LYS A 45 -7.30 -18.51 -7.90
N ASP A 46 -7.94 -18.31 -6.75
CA ASP A 46 -8.13 -17.00 -6.13
C ASP A 46 -7.06 -16.73 -5.05
N ILE A 47 -6.85 -15.47 -4.69
CA ILE A 47 -5.91 -15.08 -3.63
C ILE A 47 -6.68 -15.02 -2.30
N ASP A 48 -6.36 -15.93 -1.39
CA ASP A 48 -6.99 -15.99 -0.06
C ASP A 48 -6.32 -15.05 0.95
N VAL A 49 -4.99 -14.91 0.89
CA VAL A 49 -4.18 -14.14 1.85
C VAL A 49 -3.10 -13.35 1.14
N VAL A 50 -2.87 -12.12 1.61
CA VAL A 50 -1.70 -11.31 1.24
C VAL A 50 -0.86 -11.11 2.50
N LEU A 51 0.42 -11.48 2.41
CA LEU A 51 1.41 -11.26 3.47
C LEU A 51 2.46 -10.27 2.97
N LEU A 52 2.57 -9.14 3.65
CA LEU A 52 3.57 -8.11 3.37
C LEU A 52 4.53 -7.99 4.55
N ASN A 53 5.82 -7.87 4.27
CA ASN A 53 6.80 -7.69 5.31
C ASN A 53 6.71 -6.27 5.92
N HIS A 54 6.79 -6.17 7.24
CA HIS A 54 6.77 -4.87 7.92
C HIS A 54 7.87 -3.91 7.42
N GLY A 55 9.06 -4.44 7.10
CA GLY A 55 10.19 -3.66 6.58
C GLY A 55 9.98 -3.05 5.18
N GLY A 56 8.95 -3.48 4.45
CA GLY A 56 8.54 -2.92 3.17
C GLY A 56 7.85 -1.55 3.30
N ILE A 57 7.31 -1.24 4.48
CA ILE A 57 6.69 0.05 4.77
C ILE A 57 7.77 1.02 5.27
N ARG A 58 8.18 1.94 4.41
CA ARG A 58 9.35 2.81 4.61
C ARG A 58 9.00 4.17 5.22
N ALA A 59 7.76 4.62 5.08
CA ALA A 59 7.25 5.87 5.67
C ALA A 59 5.77 5.72 6.06
N GLY A 60 5.26 6.64 6.87
CA GLY A 60 3.82 6.82 7.06
C GLY A 60 3.19 7.60 5.91
N MET A 61 1.86 7.61 5.88
CA MET A 61 1.06 8.44 4.97
C MET A 61 0.32 9.50 5.79
N PRO A 62 0.71 10.79 5.73
CA PRO A 62 0.01 11.84 6.46
C PRO A 62 -1.38 12.10 5.87
N ALA A 63 -2.27 12.67 6.68
CA ALA A 63 -3.54 13.21 6.18
C ALA A 63 -3.30 14.29 5.10
N GLY A 64 -4.31 14.48 4.25
CA GLY A 64 -4.29 15.49 3.19
C GLY A 64 -3.98 14.92 1.79
N PRO A 65 -3.56 15.79 0.84
CA PRO A 65 -3.33 15.40 -0.55
C PRO A 65 -2.30 14.29 -0.71
N VAL A 66 -2.62 13.25 -1.46
CA VAL A 66 -1.68 12.18 -1.83
C VAL A 66 -1.04 12.54 -3.16
N THR A 67 0.29 12.52 -3.21
CA THR A 67 1.05 12.81 -4.42
C THR A 67 1.97 11.62 -4.74
N MET A 68 2.43 11.53 -5.99
CA MET A 68 3.39 10.48 -6.39
C MET A 68 4.65 10.49 -5.50
N ARG A 69 5.13 11.67 -5.10
CA ARG A 69 6.26 11.79 -4.17
C ARG A 69 5.99 11.14 -2.81
N ARG A 70 4.78 11.28 -2.26
CA ARG A 70 4.40 10.64 -0.98
C ARG A 70 4.35 9.12 -1.13
N LEU A 71 3.77 8.62 -2.24
CA LEU A 71 3.70 7.18 -2.53
C LEU A 71 5.09 6.55 -2.70
N MET A 72 6.02 7.20 -3.41
CA MET A 72 7.40 6.72 -3.56
C MET A 72 8.21 6.71 -2.25
N LYS A 73 7.84 7.53 -1.27
CA LYS A 73 8.46 7.49 0.06
C LYS A 73 7.92 6.32 0.90
N LEU A 74 6.65 5.97 0.72
CA LEU A 74 5.98 4.89 1.45
C LEU A 74 6.59 3.52 1.11
N CYS A 75 6.63 3.19 -0.17
CA CYS A 75 7.33 2.02 -0.69
C CYS A 75 8.47 2.58 -1.52
N HIS A 76 9.72 2.18 -1.25
CA HIS A 76 10.89 2.62 -2.01
C HIS A 76 10.81 2.08 -3.44
N LEU A 77 9.92 2.65 -4.24
CA LEU A 77 9.67 2.37 -5.63
C LEU A 77 10.54 3.37 -6.38
N THR A 78 11.75 2.97 -6.74
CA THR A 78 12.51 3.70 -7.74
C THR A 78 11.87 3.37 -9.09
N MET A 79 11.01 4.27 -9.60
CA MET A 79 10.70 4.24 -11.02
C MET A 79 11.97 4.71 -11.74
N LYS A 80 12.71 3.76 -12.29
CA LYS A 80 13.73 4.03 -13.30
C LYS A 80 13.03 4.28 -14.63
#